data_AF-A0A6C0D4W2-F1
#
_entry.id   AF-A0A6C0D4W2-F1
#
_cell.length_a   1.000
_cell.length_b   1.000
_cell.length_c   1.000
_cell.angle_alpha   90.00
_cell.angle_beta   90.00
_cell.angle_gamma   90.00
#
_symmetry.space_group_name_H-M   'P 1'
#
loop_
_entity.id
_entity.type
_entity.pdbx_description
1 polymer ?
#
loop_
_entity_poly.entity_id
_entity_poly.type
_entity_poly.pdbx_seq_one_letter_code
_entity_poly.pdbx_strand_id
1 'polypeptide(L)'
;MTLKAKAKPSKVSVCKVYKSCDHVPCGATMNKCTPSYCYPNSSKNWNYCNMSNWKSRRYKKYKSSCSDESKCVLVKTKKNNNSVDVLTLHNKMPYIWRFLKPETRKHMVLLAKKPIKHINIPFSVFSHTKPNSRFINNMTKKNRNRLYKLRKKYRSI
;
A
#
# COMPACT_ATOMS: atom_id res chain seq x y z
N MET A 1 -33.74 -7.07 35.83
CA MET A 1 -33.02 -5.83 35.45
C MET A 1 -31.76 -6.20 34.68
N THR A 2 -31.81 -6.19 33.35
CA THR A 2 -30.69 -6.54 32.47
C THR A 2 -29.91 -5.28 32.11
N LEU A 3 -28.71 -5.15 32.66
CA LEU A 3 -27.77 -4.07 32.38
C LEU A 3 -27.32 -4.15 30.91
N LYS A 4 -27.81 -3.25 30.05
CA LYS A 4 -27.31 -3.07 28.69
C LYS A 4 -25.88 -2.54 28.76
N ALA A 5 -24.91 -3.37 28.36
CA ALA A 5 -23.53 -2.97 28.19
C ALA A 5 -23.44 -1.84 27.15
N LYS A 6 -22.99 -0.65 27.59
CA LYS A 6 -22.71 0.49 26.71
C LYS A 6 -21.59 0.12 25.73
N ALA A 7 -21.90 0.14 24.43
CA ALA A 7 -20.91 -0.04 23.38
C ALA A 7 -19.84 1.07 23.49
N LYS A 8 -18.56 0.66 23.59
CA LYS A 8 -17.41 1.60 23.54
C LYS A 8 -17.44 2.35 22.19
N PRO A 9 -17.31 3.69 22.18
CA PRO A 9 -17.26 4.44 20.93
C PRO A 9 -16.05 3.98 20.11
N SER A 10 -16.31 3.51 18.89
CA SER A 10 -15.27 3.22 17.91
C SER A 10 -14.48 4.50 17.67
N LYS A 11 -13.17 4.49 17.94
CA LYS A 11 -12.25 5.58 17.60
C LYS A 11 -12.51 6.02 16.17
N VAL A 12 -13.17 7.17 15.99
CA VAL A 12 -13.38 7.79 14.69
C VAL A 12 -11.98 8.06 14.15
N SER A 13 -11.61 7.40 13.06
CA SER A 13 -10.33 7.66 12.41
C SER A 13 -10.39 9.08 11.87
N VAL A 14 -9.82 10.02 12.61
CA VAL A 14 -9.74 11.43 12.21
C VAL A 14 -9.04 11.48 10.84
N CYS A 15 -9.69 12.11 9.87
CA CYS A 15 -9.10 12.30 8.55
C CYS A 15 -7.85 13.18 8.66
N LYS A 16 -6.80 12.81 7.92
CA LYS A 16 -5.48 13.45 7.96
C LYS A 16 -5.10 13.95 6.58
N VAL A 17 -4.62 15.19 6.51
CA VAL A 17 -3.98 15.78 5.33
C VAL A 17 -2.56 16.18 5.66
N TYR A 18 -1.71 16.32 4.64
CA TYR A 18 -0.29 16.62 4.77
C TYR A 18 0.07 17.86 3.97
N LYS A 19 1.21 18.48 4.28
CA LYS A 19 1.66 19.71 3.62
C LYS A 19 1.76 19.58 2.09
N SER A 20 2.23 18.43 1.61
CA SER A 20 2.27 18.09 0.18
C SER A 20 2.40 16.58 -0.01
N CYS A 21 2.31 16.09 -1.26
CA CYS A 21 2.47 14.68 -1.60
C CYS A 21 3.83 14.08 -1.17
N ASP A 22 4.85 14.92 -1.06
CA ASP A 22 6.19 14.58 -0.55
C ASP A 22 6.19 14.24 0.94
N HIS A 23 5.24 14.81 1.69
CA HIS A 23 5.10 14.64 3.13
C HIS A 23 4.19 13.45 3.49
N VAL A 24 3.51 12.83 2.51
CA VAL A 24 2.71 11.63 2.77
C VAL A 24 3.65 10.48 3.16
N PRO A 25 3.48 9.88 4.36
CA PRO A 25 4.33 8.79 4.79
C PRO A 25 4.08 7.53 3.97
N CYS A 26 5.09 6.66 3.90
CA CYS A 26 4.97 5.34 3.30
C CYS A 26 3.81 4.54 3.91
N GLY A 27 2.93 4.00 3.07
CA GLY A 27 1.73 3.26 3.49
C GLY A 27 0.49 4.13 3.74
N ALA A 28 0.61 5.45 3.65
CA ALA A 28 -0.52 6.37 3.75
C ALA A 28 -0.93 6.92 2.37
N THR A 29 -2.08 7.61 2.36
CA THR A 29 -2.66 8.20 1.16
C THR A 29 -3.22 9.58 1.49
N MET A 30 -3.10 10.51 0.55
CA MET A 30 -3.78 11.81 0.55
C MET A 30 -4.35 12.04 -0.85
N ASN A 31 -5.55 12.64 -0.95
CA ASN A 31 -6.16 12.86 -2.26
C ASN A 31 -5.30 13.79 -3.12
N LYS A 32 -5.56 13.80 -4.43
CA LYS A 32 -4.85 14.64 -5.43
C LYS A 32 -3.37 14.29 -5.63
N CYS A 33 -2.83 13.30 -4.92
CA CYS A 33 -1.48 12.81 -5.15
C CYS A 33 -1.45 11.70 -6.19
N THR A 34 -0.35 11.61 -6.94
CA THR A 34 -0.09 10.44 -7.78
C THR A 34 0.40 9.27 -6.92
N PRO A 35 0.07 8.02 -7.30
CA PRO A 35 0.64 6.85 -6.65
C PRO A 35 2.16 6.85 -6.74
N SER A 36 2.84 6.38 -5.70
CA SER A 36 4.30 6.32 -5.67
C SER A 36 4.76 5.05 -4.98
N TYR A 37 5.93 4.55 -5.37
CA TYR A 37 6.64 3.52 -4.63
C TYR A 37 7.56 4.18 -3.61
N CYS A 38 7.77 3.55 -2.46
CA CYS A 38 8.64 4.11 -1.45
C CYS A 38 9.36 3.02 -0.64
N TYR A 39 10.20 3.41 0.31
CA TYR A 39 10.88 2.53 1.26
C TYR A 39 10.73 3.09 2.69
N PRO A 40 10.54 2.27 3.74
CA PRO A 40 10.58 0.79 3.77
C PRO A 40 9.27 0.08 3.41
N ASN A 41 8.12 0.75 3.41
CA ASN A 41 6.89 0.13 2.90
C ASN A 41 6.85 0.21 1.39
N SER A 42 6.17 -0.72 0.74
CA SER A 42 6.15 -0.82 -0.73
C SER A 42 5.68 0.46 -1.45
N SER A 43 4.77 1.23 -0.85
CA SER A 43 4.06 2.25 -1.61
C SER A 43 3.36 3.32 -0.75
N LYS A 44 3.01 4.44 -1.38
CA LYS A 44 2.15 5.50 -0.82
C LYS A 44 1.21 6.03 -1.89
N ASN A 45 0.10 6.64 -1.49
CA ASN A 45 -0.91 7.22 -2.39
C ASN A 45 -1.63 6.20 -3.31
N TRP A 46 -1.57 4.90 -3.02
CA TRP A 46 -2.32 3.87 -3.74
C TRP A 46 -3.74 3.70 -3.18
N ASN A 47 -4.65 4.58 -3.58
CA ASN A 47 -6.09 4.42 -3.38
C ASN A 47 -6.85 4.69 -4.69
N TYR A 48 -8.13 4.33 -4.75
CA TYR A 48 -8.94 4.53 -5.95
C TYR A 48 -8.97 6.01 -6.38
N CYS A 49 -9.19 6.94 -5.46
CA CYS A 49 -9.19 8.38 -5.75
C CYS A 49 -7.92 8.81 -6.52
N ASN A 50 -6.75 8.42 -6.05
CA ASN A 50 -5.46 8.78 -6.63
C ASN A 50 -5.12 8.00 -7.90
N MET A 51 -5.74 6.84 -8.15
CA MET A 51 -5.58 6.16 -9.43
C MET A 51 -6.06 7.03 -10.60
N SER A 52 -7.03 7.93 -10.36
CA SER A 52 -7.46 8.91 -11.37
C SER A 52 -6.34 9.85 -11.81
N ASN A 53 -5.33 10.08 -10.95
CA ASN A 53 -4.16 10.91 -11.25
C ASN A 53 -3.04 10.14 -11.99
N TRP A 54 -3.09 8.81 -12.03
CA TRP A 54 -2.03 8.00 -12.65
C TRP A 54 -2.17 7.89 -14.17
N LYS A 55 -3.33 7.45 -14.67
CA LYS A 55 -3.64 7.39 -16.11
C LYS A 55 -5.04 7.93 -16.33
N SER A 56 -5.13 9.25 -16.43
CA SER A 56 -6.37 10.02 -16.34
C SER A 56 -7.50 9.46 -17.20
N ARG A 57 -7.27 9.08 -18.46
CA ARG A 57 -8.33 8.53 -19.33
C ARG A 57 -8.90 7.19 -18.84
N ARG A 58 -8.06 6.27 -18.37
CA ARG A 58 -8.51 4.92 -17.96
C ARG A 58 -9.18 4.91 -16.58
N TYR A 59 -8.79 5.85 -15.72
CA TYR A 59 -9.13 5.82 -14.30
C TYR A 59 -9.91 7.05 -13.82
N LYS A 60 -10.38 7.93 -14.72
CA LYS A 60 -11.18 9.13 -14.41
C LYS A 60 -12.36 8.80 -13.49
N LYS A 61 -13.01 7.65 -13.71
CA LYS A 61 -14.15 7.16 -12.92
C LYS A 61 -13.88 7.08 -11.42
N TYR A 62 -12.63 6.92 -11.00
CA TYR A 62 -12.31 6.81 -9.58
C TYR A 62 -12.23 8.16 -8.87
N LYS A 63 -12.33 9.29 -9.57
CA LYS A 63 -12.39 10.62 -8.94
C LYS A 63 -13.59 10.75 -7.98
N SER A 64 -14.68 10.01 -8.23
CA SER A 64 -15.85 9.97 -7.34
C SER A 64 -15.58 9.27 -5.99
N SER A 65 -14.49 8.51 -5.87
CA SER A 65 -14.11 7.83 -4.63
C SER A 65 -13.24 8.69 -3.70
N CYS A 66 -12.98 9.94 -4.07
CA CYS A 66 -12.24 10.89 -3.23
C CYS A 66 -13.10 11.30 -2.04
N SER A 67 -12.58 11.09 -0.83
CA SER A 67 -13.20 11.59 0.40
C SER A 67 -13.18 13.12 0.44
N ASP A 68 -14.19 13.71 1.07
CA ASP A 68 -14.13 15.12 1.41
C ASP A 68 -13.00 15.37 2.42
N GLU A 69 -12.11 16.30 2.06
CA GLU A 69 -10.95 16.66 2.88
C GLU A 69 -11.16 17.97 3.69
N SER A 70 -12.34 18.60 3.59
CA SER A 70 -12.66 19.89 4.21
C SER A 70 -12.48 19.91 5.73
N LYS A 71 -12.73 18.77 6.41
CA LYS A 71 -12.67 18.62 7.87
C LYS A 71 -11.43 17.85 8.35
N CYS A 72 -10.44 17.63 7.48
CA CYS A 72 -9.25 16.85 7.83
C CYS A 72 -8.22 17.70 8.58
N VAL A 73 -7.50 17.05 9.49
CA VAL A 73 -6.47 17.70 10.30
C VAL A 73 -5.13 17.66 9.57
N LEU A 74 -4.44 18.80 9.50
CA LEU A 74 -3.09 18.89 8.95
C LEU A 74 -2.09 18.22 9.89
N VAL A 75 -1.43 17.17 9.39
CA VAL A 75 -0.38 16.44 10.11
C VAL A 75 0.98 16.86 9.57
N LYS A 76 1.84 17.32 10.48
CA LYS A 76 3.23 17.64 10.17
C LYS A 76 4.06 16.35 10.14
N THR A 77 4.64 16.04 9.00
CA THR A 77 5.52 14.89 8.78
C THR A 77 6.82 15.35 8.12
N LYS A 78 7.84 14.50 8.11
CA LYS A 78 9.07 14.74 7.33
C LYS A 78 8.84 14.37 5.87
N LYS A 79 9.56 15.04 4.96
CA LYS A 79 9.59 14.68 3.54
C LYS A 79 10.17 13.28 3.37
N ASN A 80 9.53 12.46 2.54
CA ASN A 80 10.01 11.13 2.19
C ASN A 80 10.94 11.19 0.96
N ASN A 81 12.24 11.12 1.20
CA ASN A 81 13.25 11.17 0.15
C ASN A 81 13.40 9.84 -0.61
N ASN A 82 13.01 8.72 0.00
CA ASN A 82 13.11 7.39 -0.62
C ASN A 82 11.78 7.01 -1.26
N SER A 83 11.26 7.89 -2.13
CA SER A 83 10.05 7.64 -2.89
C SER A 83 10.19 8.08 -4.35
N VAL A 84 9.50 7.37 -5.23
CA VAL A 84 9.52 7.62 -6.67
C VAL A 84 8.11 7.53 -7.22
N ASP A 85 7.73 8.52 -8.02
CA ASP A 85 6.46 8.53 -8.73
C ASP A 85 6.32 7.30 -9.63
N VAL A 86 5.11 6.73 -9.68
CA VAL A 86 4.82 5.49 -10.42
C VAL A 86 5.12 5.62 -11.91
N LEU A 87 4.82 6.76 -12.54
CA LEU A 87 5.05 6.97 -13.98
C LEU A 87 6.55 7.05 -14.24
N THR A 88 7.27 7.78 -13.39
CA THR A 88 8.73 7.89 -13.49
C THR A 88 9.40 6.53 -13.40
N LEU A 89 8.99 5.71 -12.41
CA LEU A 89 9.55 4.37 -12.25
C LEU A 89 9.21 3.46 -13.44
N HIS A 90 7.96 3.47 -13.90
CA HIS A 90 7.53 2.62 -15.01
C HIS A 90 8.22 2.99 -16.33
N ASN A 91 8.43 4.28 -16.59
CA ASN A 91 9.15 4.74 -17.77
C ASN A 91 10.63 4.39 -17.73
N LYS A 92 11.25 4.39 -16.53
CA LYS A 92 12.67 4.07 -16.34
C LYS A 92 12.95 2.57 -16.19
N MET A 93 11.94 1.76 -15.82
CA MET A 93 12.06 0.32 -15.58
C MET A 93 12.83 -0.46 -16.66
N PRO A 94 12.64 -0.21 -17.98
CA PRO A 94 13.42 -0.88 -19.02
C PRO A 94 14.94 -0.68 -18.89
N TYR A 95 15.37 0.45 -18.33
CA TYR A 95 16.78 0.82 -18.17
C TYR A 95 17.36 0.43 -16.81
N ILE A 96 16.51 0.31 -15.77
CA ILE A 96 16.95 -0.01 -14.39
C ILE A 96 17.74 -1.32 -14.37
N TRP A 97 17.39 -2.30 -15.20
CA TRP A 97 18.08 -3.58 -15.29
C TRP A 97 19.60 -3.47 -15.42
N ARG A 98 20.08 -2.45 -16.14
CA ARG A 98 21.51 -2.20 -16.39
C ARG A 98 22.28 -1.87 -15.10
N PHE A 99 21.61 -1.29 -14.11
CA PHE A 99 22.21 -0.81 -12.87
C PHE A 99 22.04 -1.80 -11.70
N LEU A 100 21.30 -2.90 -11.89
CA LEU A 100 21.09 -3.90 -10.85
C LEU A 100 22.31 -4.81 -10.69
N LYS A 101 22.56 -5.29 -9.46
CA LYS A 101 23.54 -6.34 -9.19
C LYS A 101 23.14 -7.65 -9.90
N PRO A 102 24.10 -8.51 -10.29
CA PRO A 102 23.81 -9.79 -10.97
C PRO A 102 22.79 -10.66 -10.22
N GLU A 103 22.87 -10.73 -8.90
CA GLU A 103 21.92 -11.48 -8.08
C GLU A 103 20.49 -10.91 -8.16
N THR A 104 20.35 -9.59 -8.11
CA THR A 104 19.05 -8.93 -8.25
C THR A 104 18.46 -9.15 -9.64
N ARG A 105 19.29 -9.09 -10.69
CA ARG A 105 18.88 -9.45 -12.06
C ARG A 105 18.37 -10.88 -12.11
N LYS A 106 19.14 -11.84 -11.56
CA LYS A 106 18.73 -13.26 -11.48
C LYS A 106 17.38 -13.41 -10.77
N HIS A 107 17.18 -12.75 -9.64
CA HIS A 107 15.90 -12.77 -8.92
C HIS A 107 14.76 -12.21 -9.76
N MET A 108 14.96 -11.08 -10.43
CA MET A 108 13.93 -10.51 -11.28
C MET A 108 13.59 -11.41 -12.48
N VAL A 109 14.56 -12.09 -13.11
CA VAL A 109 14.28 -13.09 -14.17
C VAL A 109 13.42 -14.22 -13.62
N LEU A 110 13.78 -14.74 -12.44
CA LEU A 110 13.03 -15.81 -11.79
C LEU A 110 11.61 -15.39 -11.41
N LEU A 111 11.42 -14.13 -11.00
CA LEU A 111 10.10 -13.57 -10.74
C LEU A 111 9.31 -13.41 -12.04
N ALA A 112 9.91 -12.87 -13.10
CA ALA A 112 9.24 -12.65 -14.39
C ALA A 112 8.76 -13.95 -15.07
N LYS A 113 9.48 -15.07 -14.86
CA LYS A 113 9.07 -16.40 -15.34
C LYS A 113 7.88 -16.99 -14.58
N LYS A 114 7.51 -16.46 -13.41
CA LYS A 114 6.38 -16.99 -12.63
C LYS A 114 5.06 -16.48 -13.20
N PRO A 115 3.97 -17.26 -13.10
CA PRO A 115 2.66 -16.75 -13.48
C PRO A 115 2.22 -15.65 -12.52
N ILE A 116 1.46 -14.66 -13.02
CA ILE A 116 0.99 -13.50 -12.23
C ILE A 116 0.32 -13.93 -10.92
N LYS A 117 -0.48 -15.01 -10.93
CA LYS A 117 -1.15 -15.56 -9.73
C LYS A 117 -0.20 -15.95 -8.59
N HIS A 118 1.09 -16.20 -8.87
CA HIS A 118 2.11 -16.54 -7.88
C HIS A 118 2.92 -15.34 -7.40
N ILE A 119 2.94 -14.26 -8.17
CA ILE A 119 3.66 -13.01 -7.87
C ILE A 119 2.74 -12.01 -7.17
N ASN A 120 1.45 -12.02 -7.54
CA ASN A 120 0.40 -11.19 -6.94
C ASN A 120 0.05 -11.71 -5.54
N ILE A 121 0.99 -11.52 -4.63
CA ILE A 121 0.89 -11.91 -3.24
C ILE A 121 0.28 -10.72 -2.48
N PRO A 122 -0.82 -10.90 -1.74
CA PRO A 122 -1.40 -9.82 -0.96
C PRO A 122 -0.39 -9.21 0.01
N PHE A 123 -0.36 -7.88 0.11
CA PHE A 123 0.56 -7.17 1.02
C PHE A 123 0.44 -7.61 2.48
N SER A 124 -0.71 -8.15 2.89
CA SER A 124 -0.91 -8.75 4.22
C SER A 124 0.02 -9.93 4.53
N VAL A 125 0.68 -10.50 3.52
CA VAL A 125 1.70 -11.55 3.65
C VAL A 125 3.04 -10.95 4.08
N PHE A 126 3.44 -9.79 3.57
CA PHE A 126 4.73 -9.16 3.89
C PHE A 126 4.59 -8.34 5.17
N SER A 127 5.06 -8.89 6.29
CA SER A 127 4.91 -8.29 7.62
C SER A 127 5.92 -7.17 7.84
N HIS A 128 5.67 -5.97 7.30
CA HIS A 128 6.40 -4.76 7.69
C HIS A 128 5.75 -4.05 8.90
N THR A 129 4.53 -4.42 9.25
CA THR A 129 3.80 -3.95 10.43
C THR A 129 3.14 -5.14 11.14
N LYS A 130 3.06 -5.10 12.48
CA LYS A 130 2.38 -6.13 13.28
C LYS A 130 0.95 -6.29 12.73
N PRO A 131 0.53 -7.51 12.36
CA PRO A 131 -0.78 -7.68 11.76
C PRO A 131 -1.86 -7.24 12.75
N ASN A 132 -2.86 -6.50 12.26
CA ASN A 132 -4.01 -6.12 13.06
C ASN A 132 -4.74 -7.40 13.53
N SER A 133 -4.75 -7.66 14.83
CA SER A 133 -5.25 -8.91 15.42
C SER A 133 -6.72 -9.17 15.06
N ARG A 134 -7.54 -8.12 14.91
CA ARG A 134 -8.93 -8.23 14.41
C ARG A 134 -9.03 -8.83 13.01
N PHE A 135 -8.13 -8.45 12.10
CA PHE A 135 -8.17 -8.93 10.72
C PHE A 135 -7.82 -10.43 10.65
N ILE A 136 -6.83 -10.86 11.44
CA ILE A 136 -6.49 -12.29 11.53
C ILE A 136 -7.61 -13.07 12.21
N ASN A 137 -8.22 -12.52 13.26
CA ASN A 137 -9.28 -13.17 14.04
C ASN A 137 -10.57 -13.39 13.23
N ASN A 138 -10.91 -12.45 12.33
CA ASN A 138 -12.09 -12.54 11.47
C ASN A 138 -11.90 -13.44 10.23
N MET A 139 -10.73 -14.06 10.06
CA MET A 139 -10.41 -14.89 8.90
C MET A 139 -10.73 -16.37 9.15
N THR A 140 -11.29 -17.06 8.16
CA THR A 140 -11.56 -18.51 8.25
C THR A 140 -10.28 -19.33 8.47
N LYS A 141 -10.39 -20.49 9.15
CA LYS A 141 -9.25 -21.39 9.43
C LYS A 141 -8.46 -21.76 8.18
N LYS A 142 -9.14 -22.01 7.06
CA LYS A 142 -8.53 -22.31 5.74
C LYS A 142 -7.69 -21.15 5.22
N ASN A 143 -8.22 -19.93 5.28
CA ASN A 143 -7.53 -18.73 4.81
C ASN A 143 -6.35 -18.34 5.73
N ARG A 144 -6.50 -18.52 7.05
CA ARG A 144 -5.42 -18.32 8.02
C ARG A 144 -4.25 -19.28 7.77
N ASN A 145 -4.54 -20.56 7.52
CA ASN A 145 -3.51 -21.56 7.18
C ASN A 145 -2.81 -21.24 5.85
N ARG A 146 -3.57 -20.80 4.83
CA ARG A 146 -3.01 -20.36 3.56
C ARG A 146 -2.08 -19.15 3.75
N LEU A 147 -2.50 -18.16 4.54
CA LEU A 147 -1.68 -16.98 4.86
C LEU A 147 -0.38 -17.36 5.57
N TYR A 148 -0.45 -18.26 6.57
CA TYR A 148 0.73 -18.75 7.29
C TYR A 148 1.71 -19.47 6.36
N LYS A 149 1.21 -20.36 5.48
CA LYS A 149 2.05 -21.04 4.47
C LYS A 149 2.73 -20.05 3.52
N LEU A 150 2.01 -19.03 3.07
CA LEU A 150 2.56 -17.97 2.22
C LEU A 150 3.64 -17.15 2.96
N ARG A 151 3.39 -16.77 4.22
CA ARG A 151 4.38 -16.06 5.05
C ARG A 151 5.65 -16.86 5.27
N LYS A 152 5.52 -18.16 5.54
CA LYS A 152 6.68 -19.07 5.68
C LYS A 152 7.46 -19.17 4.37
N LYS A 153 6.76 -19.29 3.25
CA LYS A 153 7.36 -19.43 1.90
C LYS A 153 8.13 -18.18 1.45
N TYR A 154 7.65 -17.00 1.80
CA TYR A 154 8.18 -15.72 1.35
C TYR A 154 8.89 -14.94 2.45
N ARG A 155 9.32 -15.60 3.54
CA ARG A 155 9.98 -14.97 4.69
C ARG A 155 11.35 -14.39 4.35
N SER A 156 12.00 -14.93 3.31
CA SER A 156 13.38 -14.64 2.92
C SER A 156 13.51 -13.92 1.57
N ILE A 157 12.38 -13.50 0.98
CA ILE A 157 12.35 -12.59 -0.17
C ILE A 157 12.11 -11.18 0.38
#